data_AF-A0A349EH59-F1
#
_entry.id   AF-A0A349EH59-F1
#
_cell.length_a   1.000
_cell.length_b   1.000
_cell.length_c   1.000
_cell.angle_alpha   90.00
_cell.angle_beta   90.00
_cell.angle_gamma   90.00
#
_symmetry.space_group_name_H-M   'P 1'
#
loop_
_entity.id
_entity.type
_entity.pdbx_description
1 polymer ?
#
loop_
_entity_poly.entity_id
_entity_poly.type
_entity_poly.pdbx_seq_one_letter_code
_entity_poly.pdbx_strand_id
1 'polypeptide(L)'
;MKAYHQPKLALGPVLYYWSRETLLDFYDQISAAPVDILYIGETVCAKRHLMNTGDWLALAERLSVTGKEVVLSTLALLEAESELKTLRRLCENDRFTVEANDMGAVRLLAERKMPFV
;
A
#
# COMPACT_ATOMS: atom_id res chain seq x y z
N MET A 1 -31.87 -19.33 0.85
CA MET A 1 -30.42 -19.62 1.00
C MET A 1 -29.78 -18.45 1.73
N LYS A 2 -29.12 -18.67 2.87
CA LYS A 2 -28.35 -17.60 3.52
C LYS A 2 -27.10 -17.36 2.67
N ALA A 3 -26.91 -16.15 2.17
CA ALA A 3 -25.65 -15.73 1.58
C ALA A 3 -24.61 -15.68 2.71
N TYR A 4 -23.75 -16.68 2.79
CA TYR A 4 -22.57 -16.60 3.65
C TYR A 4 -21.59 -15.62 3.00
N HIS A 5 -21.18 -14.60 3.74
CA HIS A 5 -20.07 -13.75 3.33
C HIS A 5 -18.81 -14.62 3.34
N GLN A 6 -18.23 -14.90 2.17
CA GLN A 6 -16.94 -15.55 2.11
C GLN A 6 -15.89 -14.60 2.70
N PRO A 7 -15.06 -15.06 3.64
CA PRO A 7 -13.98 -14.23 4.18
C PRO A 7 -13.00 -13.89 3.05
N LYS A 8 -12.58 -12.62 2.97
CA LYS A 8 -11.50 -12.18 2.08
C LYS A 8 -10.15 -12.53 2.68
N LEU A 9 -9.22 -12.99 1.86
CA LEU A 9 -7.82 -13.17 2.22
C LEU A 9 -7.01 -11.93 1.86
N ALA A 10 -6.30 -11.38 2.84
CA ALA A 10 -5.42 -10.24 2.66
C ALA A 10 -3.94 -10.65 2.81
N LEU A 11 -3.08 -10.11 1.96
CA LEU A 11 -1.63 -10.20 2.07
C LEU A 11 -1.06 -8.84 2.48
N GLY A 12 -0.31 -8.83 3.58
CA GLY A 12 0.38 -7.64 4.09
C GLY A 12 1.58 -7.21 3.24
N PRO A 13 2.14 -6.01 3.48
CA PRO A 13 3.31 -5.53 2.77
C PRO A 13 4.57 -6.33 3.16
N VAL A 14 5.55 -6.37 2.26
CA VAL A 14 6.82 -7.06 2.50
C VAL A 14 7.63 -6.33 3.58
N LEU A 15 7.92 -7.02 4.69
CA LEU A 15 8.65 -6.46 5.84
C LEU A 15 10.18 -6.64 5.77
N TYR A 16 10.67 -7.35 4.76
CA TYR A 16 12.09 -7.65 4.56
C TYR A 16 12.72 -6.73 3.52
N TYR A 17 14.02 -6.48 3.66
CA TYR A 17 14.77 -5.66 2.70
C TYR A 17 15.18 -6.50 1.48
N TRP A 18 14.23 -6.71 0.57
CA TRP A 18 14.47 -7.37 -0.72
C TRP A 18 15.01 -6.40 -1.76
N SER A 19 15.71 -6.91 -2.77
CA SER A 19 16.01 -6.12 -3.96
C SER A 19 14.71 -5.72 -4.67
N ARG A 20 14.78 -4.66 -5.48
CA ARG A 20 13.64 -4.21 -6.29
C ARG A 20 13.11 -5.33 -7.20
N GLU A 21 14.02 -6.08 -7.84
CA GLU A 21 13.67 -7.19 -8.74
C GLU A 21 12.89 -8.28 -8.00
N THR A 22 13.42 -8.77 -6.88
CA THR A 22 12.74 -9.80 -6.07
C THR A 22 11.37 -9.34 -5.58
N LEU A 23 11.24 -8.07 -5.20
CA LEU A 23 9.97 -7.49 -4.78
C LEU A 23 8.93 -7.46 -5.91
N LEU A 24 9.34 -7.05 -7.11
CA LEU A 24 8.45 -6.98 -8.26
C LEU A 24 8.05 -8.38 -8.76
N ASP A 25 9.01 -9.31 -8.83
CA ASP A 25 8.75 -10.71 -9.20
C ASP A 25 7.79 -11.38 -8.24
N PHE A 26 7.91 -11.08 -6.94
CA PHE A 26 6.97 -11.55 -5.94
C PHE A 26 5.54 -11.06 -6.20
N TYR A 27 5.35 -9.75 -6.39
CA TYR A 27 4.02 -9.21 -6.65
C TYR A 27 3.44 -9.69 -7.99
N ASP A 28 4.27 -9.96 -8.99
CA ASP A 28 3.84 -10.57 -10.24
C ASP A 28 3.29 -11.99 -10.03
N GLN A 29 3.96 -12.80 -9.22
CA GLN A 29 3.44 -14.12 -8.85
C GLN A 29 2.13 -14.01 -8.04
N ILE A 30 2.08 -13.08 -7.08
CA ILE A 30 0.90 -12.87 -6.23
C ILE A 30 -0.30 -12.31 -7.01
N SER A 31 -0.07 -11.61 -8.12
CA SER A 31 -1.15 -11.08 -8.97
C SER A 31 -2.14 -12.16 -9.45
N ALA A 32 -1.67 -13.41 -9.58
CA ALA A 32 -2.46 -14.58 -9.96
C ALA A 32 -2.83 -15.50 -8.78
N ALA A 33 -2.32 -15.24 -7.57
CA ALA A 33 -2.58 -16.04 -6.39
C ALA A 33 -4.03 -15.84 -5.88
N PRO A 34 -4.60 -16.79 -5.12
CA PRO A 34 -5.96 -16.70 -4.56
C PRO A 34 -6.00 -15.80 -3.30
N VAL A 35 -5.54 -14.56 -3.45
CA VAL A 35 -5.60 -13.49 -2.44
C VAL A 35 -6.50 -12.39 -2.97
N ASP A 36 -7.32 -11.77 -2.12
CA ASP A 36 -8.29 -10.75 -2.52
C ASP A 36 -7.74 -9.34 -2.37
N ILE A 37 -6.98 -9.08 -1.29
CA ILE A 37 -6.47 -7.76 -0.92
C ILE A 37 -4.94 -7.78 -0.82
N LEU A 38 -4.28 -6.82 -1.47
CA LEU A 38 -2.83 -6.64 -1.43
C LEU A 38 -2.48 -5.31 -0.78
N TYR A 39 -1.78 -5.37 0.34
CA TYR A 39 -1.16 -4.21 0.97
C TYR A 39 0.25 -4.07 0.41
N ILE A 40 0.56 -2.91 -0.18
CA ILE A 40 1.86 -2.65 -0.80
C ILE A 40 2.40 -1.31 -0.32
N GLY A 41 3.72 -1.20 -0.18
CA GLY A 41 4.38 0.00 0.31
C GLY A 41 5.55 -0.33 1.21
N GLU A 42 6.07 0.70 1.88
CA GLU A 42 7.17 0.58 2.85
C GLU A 42 6.66 1.07 4.22
N THR A 43 6.64 0.17 5.19
CA THR A 43 6.12 0.44 6.55
C THR A 43 7.22 0.55 7.61
N VAL A 44 8.45 0.11 7.30
CA VAL A 44 9.51 -0.14 8.28
C VAL A 44 10.46 1.05 8.38
N CYS A 45 11.13 1.44 7.29
CA CYS A 45 12.13 2.51 7.34
C CYS A 45 12.31 3.18 5.97
N ALA A 46 12.23 4.51 5.96
CA ALA A 46 12.39 5.32 4.75
C ALA A 46 13.73 5.13 4.03
N LYS A 47 14.76 4.64 4.72
CA LYS A 47 16.07 4.32 4.11
C LYS A 47 16.02 3.13 3.16
N ARG A 48 14.94 2.34 3.16
CA ARG A 48 14.67 1.25 2.21
C ARG A 48 14.11 1.80 0.89
N HIS A 49 14.81 2.75 0.30
CA HIS A 49 14.33 3.56 -0.82
C HIS A 49 14.52 2.88 -2.20
N LEU A 50 14.09 1.62 -2.33
CA LEU A 50 14.20 0.86 -3.59
C LEU A 50 13.03 1.14 -4.56
N MET A 51 11.92 1.65 -4.02
CA MET A 51 10.71 2.03 -4.74
C MET A 51 10.32 3.44 -4.30
N ASN A 52 10.24 4.38 -5.23
CA ASN A 52 9.71 5.70 -4.95
C ASN A 52 8.16 5.68 -5.00
N THR A 53 7.50 6.78 -4.61
CA THR A 53 6.03 6.88 -4.62
C THR A 53 5.41 6.55 -5.98
N GLY A 54 6.04 6.99 -7.07
CA GLY A 54 5.56 6.73 -8.42
C GLY A 54 5.64 5.24 -8.78
N ASP A 55 6.71 4.56 -8.35
CA ASP A 55 6.87 3.12 -8.56
C ASP A 55 5.78 2.33 -7.82
N TRP A 56 5.46 2.72 -6.58
CA TRP A 56 4.39 2.11 -5.80
C TRP A 56 3.02 2.31 -6.43
N LEU A 57 2.73 3.52 -6.91
CA LEU A 57 1.47 3.81 -7.61
C LEU A 57 1.36 2.99 -8.91
N ALA A 58 2.44 2.92 -9.71
CA ALA A 58 2.44 2.12 -10.93
C ALA A 58 2.24 0.62 -10.65
N LEU A 59 2.82 0.10 -9.57
CA LEU A 59 2.60 -1.27 -9.14
C LEU A 59 1.14 -1.48 -8.69
N ALA A 60 0.57 -0.55 -7.93
CA ALA A 60 -0.84 -0.61 -7.51
C ALA A 60 -1.78 -0.66 -8.70
N GLU A 61 -1.52 0.14 -9.74
CA GLU A 61 -2.29 0.12 -10.97
C GLU A 61 -2.23 -1.24 -11.67
N ARG A 62 -1.02 -1.79 -11.85
CA ARG A 62 -0.83 -3.13 -12.44
C ARG A 62 -1.59 -4.21 -11.70
N LEU A 63 -1.48 -4.24 -10.37
CA LEU A 63 -2.13 -5.24 -9.53
C LEU A 63 -3.66 -5.07 -9.52
N SER A 64 -4.16 -3.83 -9.55
CA SER A 64 -5.61 -3.57 -9.58
C SER A 64 -6.29 -4.09 -10.85
N VAL A 65 -5.59 -4.10 -11.99
CA VAL A 65 -6.11 -4.61 -13.26
C VAL A 65 -6.34 -6.13 -13.22
N THR A 66 -5.67 -6.86 -12.31
CA THR A 66 -5.92 -8.31 -12.14
C THR A 66 -7.11 -8.62 -11.21
N GLY A 67 -7.87 -7.58 -10.82
CA GLY A 67 -9.05 -7.70 -9.96
C GLY A 67 -8.73 -7.74 -8.46
N LYS A 68 -7.48 -7.44 -8.06
CA LYS A 68 -7.08 -7.33 -6.66
C LYS A 68 -7.53 -5.99 -6.09
N GLU A 69 -8.00 -6.00 -4.85
CA GLU A 69 -8.12 -4.79 -4.05
C GLU A 69 -6.71 -4.41 -3.58
N VAL A 70 -6.28 -3.17 -3.84
CA VAL A 70 -4.93 -2.71 -3.49
C VAL A 70 -5.01 -1.61 -2.45
N VAL A 71 -4.23 -1.76 -1.38
CA VAL A 71 -4.08 -0.79 -0.29
C VAL A 71 -2.63 -0.31 -0.26
N LEU A 72 -2.42 1.01 -0.20
CA LEU A 72 -1.11 1.63 -0.10
C LEU A 72 -0.72 1.82 1.37
N SER A 73 0.28 1.08 1.82
CA SER A 73 0.83 1.15 3.17
C SER A 73 1.84 2.28 3.33
N THR A 74 1.62 3.15 4.32
CA THR A 74 2.56 4.24 4.67
C THR A 74 3.61 3.79 5.69
N LEU A 75 4.67 4.58 5.87
CA LEU A 75 5.62 4.39 6.96
C LEU A 75 4.91 4.45 8.32
N ALA A 76 5.34 3.60 9.26
CA ALA A 76 4.83 3.62 10.63
C ALA A 76 5.45 4.75 11.49
N LEU A 77 6.62 5.24 11.11
CA LEU A 77 7.29 6.36 11.77
C LEU A 77 7.88 7.31 10.74
N LEU A 78 7.52 8.59 10.86
CA LEU A 78 8.03 9.68 10.04
C LEU A 78 8.97 10.54 10.89
N GLU A 79 10.18 10.76 10.41
CA GLU A 79 11.26 11.49 11.07
C GLU A 79 11.75 12.69 10.24
N ALA A 80 11.39 12.78 8.95
CA ALA A 80 11.90 13.81 8.03
C ALA A 80 10.81 14.48 7.18
N GLU A 81 11.06 15.74 6.79
CA GLU A 81 10.16 16.51 5.91
C GLU A 81 9.97 15.86 4.54
N SER A 82 11.00 15.20 4.01
CA SER A 82 10.91 14.44 2.76
C SER A 82 9.89 13.30 2.84
N GLU A 83 9.75 12.68 4.00
CA GLU A 83 8.81 11.58 4.22
C GLU A 83 7.39 12.12 4.34
N LEU A 84 7.20 13.29 4.95
CA LEU A 84 5.92 14.01 4.96
C LEU A 84 5.44 14.36 3.54
N LYS A 85 6.36 14.75 2.63
CA LYS A 85 6.02 15.01 1.23
C LYS A 85 5.54 13.74 0.52
N THR A 86 6.24 12.62 0.74
CA THR A 86 5.82 11.31 0.24
C THR A 86 4.46 10.89 0.78
N LEU A 87 4.24 11.05 2.09
CA LEU A 87 2.96 10.75 2.73
C LEU A 87 1.81 11.56 2.10
N ARG A 88 1.96 12.88 1.96
CA ARG A 88 0.93 13.73 1.34
C ARG A 88 0.58 13.24 -0.07
N ARG A 89 1.59 12.94 -0.88
CA ARG A 89 1.39 12.42 -2.24
C ARG A 89 0.65 11.07 -2.25
N LEU A 90 0.92 10.19 -1.28
CA LEU A 90 0.15 8.96 -1.11
C LEU A 90 -1.29 9.26 -0.70
N CYS A 91 -1.53 10.15 0.26
CA CYS A 91 -2.90 10.53 0.67
C CYS A 91 -3.68 11.29 -0.41
N GLU A 92 -3.00 11.90 -1.37
CA GLU A 92 -3.56 12.63 -2.51
C GLU A 92 -3.80 11.75 -3.75
N ASN A 93 -3.58 10.43 -3.66
CA ASN A 93 -3.66 9.55 -4.82
C ASN A 93 -5.08 9.35 -5.38
N ASP A 94 -6.13 9.64 -4.58
CA ASP A 94 -7.57 9.62 -4.91
C ASP A 94 -8.11 8.30 -5.53
N ARG A 95 -7.30 7.24 -5.61
CA ARG A 95 -7.62 6.00 -6.34
C ARG A 95 -7.57 4.76 -5.46
N PHE A 96 -6.55 4.64 -4.64
CA PHE A 96 -6.28 3.50 -3.77
C PHE A 96 -6.45 3.91 -2.31
N THR A 97 -7.07 3.01 -1.55
CA THR A 97 -7.14 3.14 -0.08
C THR A 97 -5.72 3.19 0.49
N VAL A 98 -5.54 4.01 1.52
CA VAL A 98 -4.27 4.12 2.24
C VAL A 98 -4.42 3.40 3.58
N GLU A 99 -3.45 2.55 3.92
CA GLU A 99 -3.26 2.04 5.29
C GLU A 99 -2.44 3.09 6.05
N ALA A 100 -3.09 3.74 7.01
CA ALA A 100 -2.58 4.90 7.73
C ALA A 100 -1.76 4.46 8.94
N ASN A 101 -0.50 4.10 8.72
CA ASN A 101 0.37 3.56 9.77
C ASN A 101 0.90 4.61 10.77
N ASP A 102 0.63 5.90 10.57
CA ASP A 102 0.98 6.99 11.48
C ASP A 102 -0.16 8.02 11.62
N MET A 103 -0.15 8.80 12.71
CA MET A 103 -1.21 9.79 12.99
C MET A 103 -1.22 10.97 12.00
N GLY A 104 -0.12 11.25 11.33
CA GLY A 104 -0.04 12.17 10.20
C GLY A 104 -0.89 11.70 9.03
N ALA A 105 -0.76 10.42 8.64
CA ALA A 105 -1.59 9.80 7.60
C ALA A 105 -3.09 9.86 7.98
N VAL A 106 -3.42 9.45 9.21
CA VAL A 106 -4.79 9.51 9.76
C VAL A 106 -5.36 10.91 9.64
N ARG A 107 -4.62 11.92 10.09
CA ARG A 107 -5.05 13.32 10.03
C ARG A 107 -5.30 13.79 8.60
N LEU A 108 -4.35 13.55 7.69
CA LEU A 108 -4.46 14.00 6.29
C LEU A 108 -5.67 13.38 5.59
N LEU A 109 -5.90 12.08 5.79
CA LEU A 109 -7.02 11.37 5.17
C LEU A 109 -8.36 11.77 5.80
N ALA A 110 -8.41 11.97 7.12
CA ALA A 110 -9.59 12.45 7.83
C ALA A 110 -9.99 13.88 7.40
N GLU A 111 -9.04 14.80 7.28
CA GLU A 111 -9.28 16.17 6.77
C GLU A 111 -9.84 16.14 5.33
N ARG A 112 -9.39 15.17 4.52
CA ARG A 112 -9.91 14.92 3.17
C ARG A 112 -11.21 14.12 3.12
N LYS A 113 -11.70 13.62 4.27
CA LYS A 113 -12.86 12.71 4.38
C LYS A 113 -12.72 11.44 3.54
N MET A 114 -11.49 10.98 3.35
CA MET A 114 -11.20 9.72 2.66
C MET A 114 -11.19 8.56 3.65
N PRO A 115 -11.76 7.39 3.31
CA PRO A 115 -11.61 6.20 4.13
C PRO A 115 -10.15 5.74 4.14
N PHE A 116 -9.74 5.19 5.27
CA PHE A 116 -8.43 4.58 5.47
C PHE A 116 -8.56 3.37 6.38
N VAL A 117 -7.55 2.50 6.34
CA VAL A 117 -7.40 1.36 7.25
C VAL A 117 -6.36 1.70 8.30
#